data_AF-A0A1S3VUG0-F1
#
_entry.id   AF-A0A1S3VUG0-F1
#
_cell.length_a   1.000
_cell.length_b   1.000
_cell.length_c   1.000
_cell.angle_alpha   90.00
_cell.angle_beta   90.00
_cell.angle_gamma   90.00
#
_symmetry.space_group_name_H-M   'P 1'
#
loop_
_entity.id
_entity.type
_entity.pdbx_description
1 polymer ?
#
loop_
_entity_poly.entity_id
_entity_poly.type
_entity_poly.pdbx_seq_one_letter_code
_entity_poly.pdbx_strand_id
1 'polypeptide(L)'
;MMAVTLTILVTLLSVLSSASCARLVGGKTEIPNVRTNREVQELGRFSVEEYNNGLKLWGNDSDNEREKLSFTEVVEAQQQVVSGLKYYLKISATHRGTHKMFSSVVVVKPWLPSKKLLHFAPASPTDTDQ
;
A
#
# COMPACT_ATOMS: atom_id res chain seq x y z
N MET A 1 -34.07 -46.99 -14.54
CA MET A 1 -32.64 -47.01 -14.89
C MET A 1 -32.13 -45.65 -15.43
N MET A 2 -32.86 -44.96 -16.33
CA MET A 2 -32.42 -43.65 -16.88
C MET A 2 -32.44 -42.45 -15.90
N ALA A 3 -33.28 -42.47 -14.86
CA ALA A 3 -33.34 -41.39 -13.87
C ALA A 3 -32.15 -41.38 -12.89
N VAL A 4 -31.56 -42.55 -12.63
CA VAL A 4 -30.40 -42.71 -11.75
C VAL A 4 -29.11 -42.25 -12.44
N THR A 5 -29.01 -42.46 -13.76
CA THR A 5 -27.86 -41.97 -14.55
C THR A 5 -27.87 -40.46 -14.74
N LEU A 6 -29.07 -39.84 -14.86
CA LEU A 6 -29.19 -38.39 -15.01
C LEU A 6 -28.85 -37.63 -13.72
N THR A 7 -29.21 -38.18 -12.56
CA THR A 7 -28.87 -37.61 -11.25
C THR A 7 -27.38 -37.72 -10.93
N ILE A 8 -26.71 -38.81 -11.34
CA ILE A 8 -25.25 -38.97 -11.22
C ILE A 8 -24.50 -37.98 -12.13
N LEU A 9 -25.01 -37.71 -13.34
CA LEU A 9 -24.38 -36.76 -14.27
C LEU A 9 -24.48 -35.30 -13.80
N VAL A 10 -25.61 -34.90 -13.20
CA VAL A 10 -25.84 -33.55 -12.67
C VAL A 10 -25.00 -33.28 -11.41
N THR A 11 -24.79 -34.29 -10.57
CA THR A 11 -23.92 -34.20 -9.39
C THR A 11 -22.44 -34.14 -9.78
N LEU A 12 -22.01 -34.86 -10.83
CA LEU A 12 -20.63 -34.80 -11.31
C LEU A 12 -20.29 -33.42 -11.92
N LEU A 13 -21.22 -32.78 -12.64
CA LEU A 13 -21.01 -31.44 -13.19
C LEU A 13 -20.94 -30.33 -12.12
N SER A 14 -21.59 -30.50 -10.97
CA SER A 14 -21.63 -29.48 -9.92
C SER A 14 -20.34 -29.43 -9.07
N VAL A 15 -19.54 -30.51 -9.06
CA VAL A 15 -18.25 -30.55 -8.33
C VAL A 15 -17.12 -29.83 -9.09
N LEU A 16 -17.26 -29.60 -10.40
CA LEU A 16 -16.25 -28.90 -11.22
C LEU A 16 -16.29 -27.37 -11.12
N SER A 17 -17.26 -26.77 -10.41
CA SER A 17 -17.46 -25.31 -10.38
C SER A 17 -17.00 -24.58 -9.12
N SER A 18 -16.33 -25.24 -8.17
CA SER A 18 -15.96 -24.63 -6.88
C SER A 18 -14.47 -24.29 -6.76
N ALA A 19 -13.93 -23.53 -7.72
CA ALA A 19 -12.64 -22.86 -7.56
C ALA A 19 -12.81 -21.33 -7.60
N SER A 20 -13.81 -20.81 -6.91
CA SER A 20 -13.88 -19.38 -6.60
C SER A 20 -12.89 -19.08 -5.47
N CYS A 21 -11.73 -18.57 -5.86
CA CYS A 21 -10.70 -18.08 -4.93
C CYS A 21 -11.32 -16.96 -4.07
N ALA A 22 -11.70 -17.28 -2.83
CA ALA A 22 -12.27 -16.32 -1.90
C ALA A 22 -11.18 -15.30 -1.54
N ARG A 23 -11.25 -14.09 -2.13
CA ARG A 23 -10.44 -12.96 -1.66
C ARG A 23 -10.93 -12.59 -0.26
N LEU A 24 -10.15 -12.93 0.75
CA LEU A 24 -10.37 -12.48 2.13
C LEU A 24 -10.36 -10.95 2.16
N VAL A 25 -11.53 -10.34 2.26
CA VAL A 25 -11.67 -8.89 2.41
C VAL A 25 -11.30 -8.51 3.85
N GLY A 26 -10.34 -7.59 4.01
CA GLY A 26 -9.92 -7.04 5.30
C GLY A 26 -8.44 -7.28 5.68
N GLY A 27 -7.78 -8.26 5.06
CA GLY A 27 -6.34 -8.47 5.19
C GLY A 27 -5.52 -7.48 4.36
N LYS A 28 -4.23 -7.31 4.70
CA LYS A 28 -3.30 -6.58 3.82
C LYS A 28 -3.05 -7.41 2.58
N THR A 29 -3.16 -6.79 1.42
CA THR A 29 -2.89 -7.41 0.11
C THR A 29 -1.71 -6.69 -0.53
N GLU A 30 -0.71 -7.44 -0.97
CA GLU A 30 0.43 -6.88 -1.70
C GLU A 30 -0.03 -6.22 -3.01
N ILE A 31 0.60 -5.10 -3.36
CA ILE A 31 0.42 -4.45 -4.66
C ILE A 31 1.65 -4.78 -5.51
N PRO A 32 1.51 -5.58 -6.58
CA PRO A 32 2.64 -5.89 -7.45
C PRO A 32 3.03 -4.69 -8.32
N ASN A 33 4.25 -4.73 -8.87
CA ASN A 33 4.74 -3.75 -9.85
C ASN A 33 4.72 -2.29 -9.35
N VAL A 34 5.02 -2.08 -8.06
CA VAL A 34 4.94 -0.75 -7.43
C VAL A 34 5.75 0.34 -8.13
N ARG A 35 6.89 -0.02 -8.73
CA ARG A 35 7.78 0.94 -9.44
C ARG A 35 7.13 1.57 -10.66
N THR A 36 6.28 0.84 -11.37
CA THR A 36 5.57 1.33 -12.55
C THR A 36 4.13 1.77 -12.24
N ASN A 37 3.64 1.47 -11.04
CA ASN A 37 2.31 1.90 -10.60
C ASN A 37 2.32 3.39 -10.22
N ARG A 38 1.80 4.23 -11.13
CA ARG A 38 1.78 5.69 -10.96
C ARG A 38 1.05 6.14 -9.69
N GLU A 39 -0.10 5.53 -9.36
CA GLU A 39 -0.88 5.91 -8.18
C GLU A 39 -0.09 5.63 -6.89
N VAL A 40 0.56 4.47 -6.80
CA VAL A 40 1.40 4.13 -5.64
C VAL A 40 2.61 5.07 -5.52
N GLN A 41 3.27 5.39 -6.64
CA GLN A 41 4.38 6.36 -6.63
C GLN A 41 3.92 7.76 -6.21
N GLU A 42 2.74 8.20 -6.65
CA GLU A 42 2.14 9.47 -6.21
C GLU A 42 1.82 9.48 -4.70
N LEU A 43 1.34 8.37 -4.13
CA LEU A 43 1.12 8.25 -2.69
C LEU A 43 2.43 8.28 -1.89
N GLY A 44 3.50 7.69 -2.44
CA GLY A 44 4.85 7.79 -1.88
C GLY A 44 5.35 9.23 -1.88
N ARG A 45 5.19 9.95 -2.99
CA ARG A 45 5.55 11.36 -3.12
C ARG A 45 4.78 12.23 -2.13
N PHE A 46 3.47 12.05 -2.06
CA PHE A 46 2.60 12.72 -1.09
C PHE A 46 3.07 12.51 0.35
N SER A 47 3.47 11.28 0.71
CA SER A 47 3.96 10.97 2.07
C SER A 47 5.19 11.79 2.44
N VAL A 48 6.15 11.91 1.51
CA VAL A 48 7.39 12.68 1.72
C VAL A 48 7.10 14.18 1.78
N GLU A 49 6.19 14.67 0.93
CA GLU A 49 5.79 16.08 0.90
C GLU A 49 5.09 16.49 2.21
N GLU A 50 4.16 15.68 2.71
CA GLU A 50 3.48 15.93 3.99
C GLU A 50 4.46 15.93 5.18
N TYR A 51 5.40 14.97 5.23
CA TYR A 51 6.45 14.96 6.25
C TYR A 51 7.28 16.24 6.22
N ASN A 52 7.77 16.63 5.03
CA ASN A 52 8.54 17.85 4.86
C ASN A 52 7.74 19.12 5.20
N ASN A 53 6.43 19.12 4.93
CA ASN A 53 5.55 20.22 5.29
C ASN A 53 5.39 20.34 6.81
N GLY A 54 5.33 19.20 7.52
CA GLY A 54 5.33 19.16 8.98
C GLY A 54 6.57 19.79 9.61
N LEU A 55 7.77 19.57 9.01
CA LEU A 55 9.02 20.19 9.49
C LEU A 55 8.92 21.72 9.51
N LYS A 56 8.38 22.31 8.43
CA LYS A 56 8.20 23.78 8.31
C LYS A 56 7.36 24.39 9.43
N LEU A 57 6.48 23.61 10.06
CA LEU A 57 5.60 24.09 11.11
C LEU A 57 6.24 24.06 12.51
N TRP A 58 7.32 23.32 12.70
CA TRP A 58 7.90 23.05 14.03
C TRP A 58 9.35 23.55 14.21
N GLY A 59 10.12 23.68 13.13
CA GLY A 59 11.51 24.17 13.18
C GLY A 59 11.72 25.54 12.54
N ASN A 60 12.89 26.13 12.77
CA ASN A 60 13.42 27.26 12.01
C ASN A 60 13.92 26.80 10.62
N ASP A 61 13.89 27.70 9.63
CA ASP A 61 14.17 27.39 8.22
C ASP A 61 15.48 26.62 7.99
N SER A 62 16.55 26.94 8.76
CA SER A 62 17.84 26.27 8.60
C SER A 62 17.84 24.81 9.03
N ASP A 63 17.09 24.44 10.07
CA ASP A 63 17.02 23.05 10.53
C ASP A 63 16.01 22.25 9.70
N ASN A 64 14.98 22.91 9.15
CA ASN A 64 14.06 22.31 8.19
C ASN A 64 14.75 21.88 6.88
N GLU A 65 15.57 22.76 6.30
CA GLU A 65 16.35 22.46 5.09
C GLU A 65 17.28 21.25 5.30
N ARG A 66 17.82 21.17 6.52
CA ARG A 66 18.75 20.13 6.96
C ARG A 66 18.10 18.76 7.09
N GLU A 67 16.81 18.69 7.39
CA GLU A 67 16.04 17.45 7.58
C GLU A 67 15.20 17.02 6.37
N LYS A 68 15.00 17.93 5.43
CA LYS A 68 14.19 17.71 4.22
C LYS A 68 14.60 16.45 3.45
N LEU A 69 13.60 15.68 3.06
CA LEU A 69 13.73 14.46 2.27
C LEU A 69 13.39 14.72 0.80
N SER A 70 14.07 14.03 -0.11
CA SER A 70 13.74 13.99 -1.53
C SER A 70 13.21 12.60 -1.90
N PHE A 71 11.97 12.53 -2.37
CA PHE A 71 11.36 11.26 -2.80
C PHE A 71 12.14 10.64 -3.97
N THR A 72 12.43 9.34 -3.89
CA THR A 72 13.04 8.57 -4.98
C THR A 72 12.01 7.65 -5.62
N GLU A 73 11.52 6.66 -4.88
CA GLU A 73 10.54 5.68 -5.36
C GLU A 73 9.84 4.97 -4.20
N VAL A 74 8.68 4.37 -4.48
CA VAL A 74 8.11 3.31 -3.63
C VAL A 74 8.69 1.96 -4.06
N VAL A 75 9.25 1.20 -3.11
CA VAL A 75 9.90 -0.10 -3.36
C VAL A 75 9.01 -1.30 -2.98
N GLU A 76 8.11 -1.13 -2.03
CA GLU A 76 7.13 -2.15 -1.61
C GLU A 76 5.81 -1.46 -1.24
N ALA A 77 4.67 -2.10 -1.49
CA ALA A 77 3.37 -1.58 -1.10
C ALA A 77 2.36 -2.68 -0.81
N GLN A 78 1.52 -2.44 0.20
CA GLN A 78 0.35 -3.25 0.52
C GLN A 78 -0.87 -2.35 0.65
N GLN A 79 -2.05 -2.84 0.27
CA GLN A 79 -3.33 -2.18 0.51
C GLN A 79 -4.19 -2.95 1.51
N GLN A 80 -5.04 -2.23 2.24
CA GLN A 80 -6.06 -2.82 3.10
C GLN A 80 -7.35 -2.01 3.00
N VAL A 81 -8.48 -2.71 2.84
CA VAL A 81 -9.81 -2.10 2.83
C VAL A 81 -10.22 -1.77 4.28
N VAL A 82 -10.62 -0.52 4.50
CA VAL A 82 -11.13 0.01 5.78
C VAL A 82 -12.36 0.90 5.50
N SER A 83 -12.62 1.94 6.30
CA SER A 83 -13.47 3.08 5.89
C SER A 83 -12.73 3.98 4.87
N GLY A 84 -12.26 3.36 3.79
CA GLY A 84 -11.31 3.89 2.81
C GLY A 84 -10.33 2.80 2.36
N LEU A 85 -9.21 3.21 1.78
CA LEU A 85 -8.07 2.36 1.43
C LEU A 85 -6.86 2.79 2.25
N LYS A 86 -6.30 1.89 3.05
CA LYS A 86 -5.00 2.06 3.69
C LYS A 86 -3.92 1.54 2.76
N TYR A 87 -2.93 2.37 2.47
CA TYR A 87 -1.72 2.00 1.76
C TYR A 87 -0.56 1.99 2.75
N TYR A 88 0.10 0.85 2.86
CA TYR A 88 1.35 0.66 3.59
C TYR A 88 2.46 0.69 2.56
N LEU A 89 3.34 1.70 2.63
CA LEU A 89 4.36 1.95 1.62
C LEU A 89 5.74 1.86 2.27
N LYS A 90 6.67 1.21 1.57
CA LYS A 90 8.10 1.34 1.84
C LYS A 90 8.69 2.25 0.78
N ILE A 91 9.26 3.36 1.21
CA ILE A 91 9.67 4.47 0.37
C ILE A 91 11.19 4.62 0.45
N SER A 92 11.83 4.63 -0.70
CA SER A 92 13.21 5.09 -0.83
C SER A 92 13.19 6.62 -1.00
N ALA A 93 13.96 7.30 -0.16
CA ALA A 93 14.15 8.74 -0.23
C ALA A 93 15.60 9.11 0.05
N THR A 94 16.03 10.25 -0.49
CA THR A 94 17.37 10.78 -0.29
C THR A 94 17.36 11.89 0.76
N HIS A 95 18.26 11.79 1.72
CA HIS A 95 18.54 12.81 2.72
C HIS A 95 20.01 13.21 2.60
N ARG A 96 20.29 14.46 2.20
CA ARG A 96 21.65 14.99 1.98
C ARG A 96 22.54 14.07 1.13
N GLY A 97 22.00 13.59 0.00
CA GLY A 97 22.69 12.68 -0.90
C GLY A 97 22.78 11.22 -0.43
N THR A 98 22.31 10.90 0.78
CA THR A 98 22.29 9.52 1.30
C THR A 98 20.91 8.91 1.15
N HIS A 99 20.81 7.73 0.54
CA HIS A 99 19.56 6.98 0.45
C HIS A 99 19.15 6.41 1.82
N LYS A 100 17.88 6.56 2.15
CA LYS A 100 17.24 6.05 3.37
C LYS A 100 15.88 5.44 3.01
N MET A 101 15.48 4.43 3.77
CA MET A 101 14.19 3.78 3.63
C MET A 101 13.25 4.25 4.71
N PHE A 102 11.98 4.46 4.35
CA PHE A 102 10.93 4.92 5.24
C PHE A 102 9.69 4.04 5.08
N SER A 103 9.03 3.76 6.20
CA SER A 103 7.70 3.16 6.24
C SER A 103 6.67 4.27 6.34
N SER A 104 5.65 4.22 5.48
CA SER A 104 4.55 5.18 5.42
C SER A 104 3.20 4.47 5.45
N VAL A 105 2.21 5.10 6.09
CA VAL A 105 0.81 4.68 6.02
C VAL A 105 -0.05 5.84 5.58
N VAL A 106 -0.73 5.69 4.44
CA VAL A 106 -1.64 6.68 3.87
C VAL A 106 -3.05 6.12 3.81
N VAL A 107 -4.05 6.91 4.19
CA VAL A 107 -5.46 6.59 3.97
C VAL A 107 -6.02 7.46 2.85
N VAL A 108 -6.67 6.81 1.90
CA VAL A 108 -7.42 7.45 0.82
C VAL A 108 -8.89 7.09 0.95
N LYS A 109 -9.79 8.04 0.70
CA LYS A 109 -11.23 7.76 0.57
C LYS A 109 -11.63 8.04 -0.87
N PRO A 110 -11.73 7.05 -1.77
CA PRO A 110 -11.94 7.28 -3.21
C PRO A 110 -13.19 8.10 -3.56
N TRP A 111 -14.21 8.07 -2.68
CA TRP A 111 -15.45 8.84 -2.85
C TRP A 111 -15.37 10.30 -2.37
N LEU A 112 -14.20 10.75 -1.90
CA LEU A 112 -13.92 12.13 -1.48
C LEU A 112 -12.53 12.54 -1.98
N PRO A 113 -12.25 13.84 -2.17
CA PRO A 113 -10.89 14.33 -2.42
C PRO A 113 -10.08 14.29 -1.11
N SER A 114 -9.89 13.11 -0.53
CA SER A 114 -9.30 12.91 0.79
C SER A 114 -8.14 11.93 0.71
N LYS A 115 -6.94 12.44 1.02
CA LYS A 115 -5.72 11.69 1.28
C LYS A 115 -5.16 12.17 2.61
N LYS A 116 -4.76 11.25 3.49
CA LYS A 116 -4.20 11.59 4.81
C LYS A 116 -3.02 10.70 5.13
N LEU A 117 -1.89 11.31 5.45
CA LEU A 117 -0.74 10.63 6.03
C LEU A 117 -1.04 10.30 7.50
N LEU A 118 -0.95 9.03 7.87
CA LEU A 118 -1.15 8.57 9.24
C LEU A 118 0.16 8.25 9.95
N HIS A 119 1.17 7.81 9.21
CA HIS A 119 2.46 7.41 9.75
C HIS A 119 3.55 7.64 8.72
N PHE A 120 4.70 8.10 9.17
CA PHE A 120 5.93 8.20 8.39
C PHE A 120 7.13 8.12 9.34
N ALA A 121 7.95 7.08 9.17
CA ALA A 121 9.13 6.86 10.02
C ALA A 121 10.20 6.08 9.26
N PRO A 122 11.48 6.10 9.71
CA PRO A 122 12.50 5.22 9.15
C PRO A 122 12.03 3.77 9.12
N ALA A 123 12.29 3.07 8.02
CA ALA A 123 11.89 1.67 7.88
C ALA A 123 12.71 0.80 8.84
N SER A 124 12.05 -0.15 9.50
CA SER A 124 12.73 -1.17 10.27
C SER A 124 13.41 -2.18 9.31
N PRO A 125 14.57 -2.75 9.67
CA PRO A 125 15.23 -3.76 8.83
C PRO A 125 14.46 -5.09 8.77
N THR A 126 13.35 -5.24 9.51
CA THR A 126 12.71 -6.54 9.78
C THR A 126 11.38 -6.77 9.05
N ASP A 127 10.89 -5.81 8.25
CA ASP A 127 9.57 -5.89 7.60
C ASP A 127 9.54 -6.74 6.30
N THR A 128 10.48 -7.66 6.08
CA THR A 128 10.56 -8.47 4.85
C THR A 128 9.94 -9.87 4.97
N ASP A 129 9.40 -10.27 6.13
CA ASP A 129 8.84 -11.63 6.28
C ASP A 129 7.64 -11.64 7.23
N GLN A 130 6.42 -11.57 6.67
CA GLN A 130 5.14 -12.12 7.21
C GLN A 130 4.07 -12.17 6.12
#